data_AF-A0A661K3S4-F1
#
_entry.id   AF-A0A661K3S4-F1
#
_cell.length_a   1.000
_cell.length_b   1.000
_cell.length_c   1.000
_cell.angle_alpha   90.00
_cell.angle_beta   90.00
_cell.angle_gamma   90.00
#
_symmetry.space_group_name_H-M   'P 1'
#
loop_
_entity.id
_entity.type
_entity.pdbx_description
1 polymer ?
#
loop_
_entity_poly.entity_id
_entity_poly.type
_entity_poly.pdbx_seq_one_letter_code
_entity_poly.pdbx_strand_id
1 'polypeptide(L)'
;MKTGLHPNWFTIMGMSIGLLGAWFISQPGYSQRLLGSLLFVFCIMVDGVDGEIARLTLKDSTFGHYFDIVTDNIVHAAIFVALPVSFYRETGNNIYLKSLWILLIGVAFAAFSAYYCIFRVEHRYNKKILTVFDKLASRDFAYLIALLALINKLQWFLWGATFGSYLFGIILWILYLRSSSLTRGYNKV
;
A
#
# COMPACT_ATOMS: atom_id res chain seq x y z
N MET A 1 25.35 -26.71 7.35
CA MET A 1 24.10 -27.49 7.30
C MET A 1 23.03 -26.65 6.63
N LYS A 2 22.59 -27.05 5.44
CA LYS A 2 21.51 -26.40 4.68
C LYS A 2 20.18 -26.93 5.21
N THR A 3 19.55 -26.24 6.14
CA THR A 3 18.16 -26.52 6.49
C THR A 3 17.29 -26.06 5.32
N GLY A 4 16.72 -27.01 4.58
CA GLY A 4 15.72 -26.80 3.53
C GLY A 4 14.37 -26.31 4.07
N LEU A 5 14.39 -25.36 5.00
CA LEU A 5 13.21 -24.60 5.38
C LEU A 5 13.05 -23.53 4.30
N HIS A 6 12.03 -23.71 3.46
CA HIS A 6 11.65 -22.77 2.41
C HIS A 6 11.65 -21.34 2.98
N PRO A 7 12.36 -20.36 2.40
CA PRO A 7 12.41 -18.97 2.87
C PRO A 7 11.03 -18.26 2.96
N ASN A 8 9.95 -18.92 2.52
CA ASN A 8 8.61 -18.35 2.43
C ASN A 8 7.78 -18.47 3.72
N TRP A 9 8.23 -19.21 4.74
CA TRP A 9 7.39 -19.42 5.94
C TRP A 9 7.13 -18.13 6.72
N PHE A 10 8.15 -17.29 6.92
CA PHE A 10 7.99 -16.00 7.59
C PHE A 10 7.09 -15.05 6.80
N THR A 11 7.31 -14.93 5.49
CA THR A 11 6.45 -14.12 4.61
C THR A 11 5.00 -14.62 4.58
N ILE A 12 4.76 -15.93 4.58
CA ILE A 12 3.42 -16.52 4.65
C ILE A 12 2.78 -16.23 6.02
N MET A 13 3.54 -16.31 7.12
CA MET A 13 3.06 -15.97 8.45
C MET A 13 2.70 -14.48 8.54
N GLY A 14 3.56 -13.59 8.06
CA GLY A 14 3.29 -12.15 7.93
C GLY A 14 2.02 -11.89 7.14
N MET A 15 1.93 -12.42 5.92
CA MET A 15 0.73 -12.34 5.09
C MET A 15 -0.53 -12.83 5.82
N SER A 16 -0.44 -13.95 6.53
CA SER A 16 -1.57 -14.50 7.29
C SER A 16 -2.01 -13.56 8.41
N ILE A 17 -1.06 -12.99 9.17
CA ILE A 17 -1.36 -12.02 10.23
C ILE A 17 -1.96 -10.74 9.64
N GLY A 18 -1.43 -10.25 8.52
CA GLY A 18 -1.96 -9.09 7.80
C GLY A 18 -3.40 -9.32 7.31
N LEU A 19 -3.69 -10.49 6.73
CA LEU A 19 -5.03 -10.86 6.29
C LEU A 19 -6.01 -11.06 7.45
N LEU A 20 -5.55 -11.62 8.58
CA LEU A 20 -6.33 -11.68 9.81
C LEU A 20 -6.65 -10.27 10.33
N GLY A 21 -5.66 -9.36 10.29
CA GLY A 21 -5.87 -7.95 10.59
C GLY A 21 -6.94 -7.31 9.70
N ALA A 22 -6.87 -7.53 8.38
CA ALA A 22 -7.89 -7.07 7.44
C ALA A 22 -9.28 -7.66 7.72
N TRP A 23 -9.35 -8.94 8.07
CA TRP A 23 -10.60 -9.57 8.49
C TRP A 23 -11.20 -8.85 9.70
N PHE A 24 -10.41 -8.61 10.75
CA PHE A 24 -10.87 -7.90 11.95
C PHE A 24 -11.31 -6.47 11.62
N ILE A 25 -10.57 -5.75 10.78
CA ILE A 25 -10.97 -4.42 10.31
C ILE A 25 -12.32 -4.50 9.59
N SER A 26 -12.57 -5.52 8.78
CA SER A 26 -13.82 -5.67 8.03
C SER A 26 -15.06 -5.90 8.89
N GLN A 27 -14.89 -6.30 10.15
CA GLN A 27 -16.01 -6.46 11.07
C GLN A 27 -16.53 -5.09 11.54
N PRO A 28 -17.84 -4.97 11.81
CA PRO A 28 -18.39 -3.76 12.39
C PRO A 28 -17.89 -3.60 13.84
N GLY A 29 -17.76 -2.34 14.29
CA GLY A 29 -17.41 -2.01 15.67
C GLY A 29 -16.00 -1.44 15.84
N TYR A 30 -15.85 -0.59 16.85
CA TYR A 30 -14.60 0.09 17.17
C TYR A 30 -13.49 -0.89 17.58
N SER A 31 -13.76 -1.79 18.52
CA SER A 31 -12.76 -2.69 19.10
C SER A 31 -12.13 -3.61 18.06
N GLN A 32 -12.93 -4.07 17.10
CA GLN A 32 -12.54 -4.96 16.02
C GLN A 32 -11.63 -4.23 15.03
N ARG A 33 -12.00 -3.00 14.65
CA ARG A 33 -11.16 -2.13 13.82
C ARG A 33 -9.84 -1.79 14.49
N LEU A 34 -9.88 -1.47 15.78
CA LEU A 34 -8.66 -1.20 16.55
C LEU A 34 -7.76 -2.43 16.58
N LEU A 35 -8.29 -3.60 16.97
CA LEU A 35 -7.52 -4.84 17.03
C LEU A 35 -6.93 -5.20 15.66
N GLY A 36 -7.72 -5.10 14.59
CA GLY A 36 -7.24 -5.37 13.24
C GLY A 36 -6.15 -4.39 12.77
N SER A 37 -6.27 -3.10 13.12
CA SER A 37 -5.22 -2.10 12.82
C SER A 37 -3.93 -2.33 13.60
N LEU A 38 -4.02 -2.77 14.86
CA LEU A 38 -2.86 -3.11 15.68
C LEU A 38 -2.17 -4.38 15.16
N LEU A 39 -2.94 -5.40 14.75
CA LEU A 39 -2.39 -6.58 14.08
C LEU A 39 -1.67 -6.22 12.78
N PHE A 40 -2.22 -5.28 12.02
CA PHE A 40 -1.59 -4.82 10.78
C PHE A 40 -0.26 -4.11 11.04
N VAL A 41 -0.20 -3.22 12.05
CA VAL A 41 1.08 -2.61 12.48
C VAL A 41 2.06 -3.65 12.98
N PHE A 42 1.61 -4.61 13.78
CA PHE A 42 2.45 -5.68 14.28
C PHE A 42 3.05 -6.52 13.14
N CYS A 43 2.25 -6.87 12.13
CA CYS A 43 2.72 -7.54 10.91
C CYS A 43 3.87 -6.78 10.23
N ILE A 44 3.70 -5.47 10.05
CA ILE A 44 4.70 -4.63 9.38
C ILE A 44 5.97 -4.48 10.23
N MET A 45 5.85 -4.40 11.55
CA MET A 45 7.01 -4.39 12.43
C MET A 45 7.81 -5.69 12.34
N VAL A 46 7.14 -6.85 12.34
CA VAL A 46 7.80 -8.15 12.23
C VAL A 46 8.50 -8.29 10.88
N ASP A 47 7.81 -7.98 9.77
CA ASP A 47 8.42 -8.07 8.43
C ASP A 47 9.58 -7.08 8.26
N GLY A 48 9.50 -5.90 8.88
CA GLY A 48 10.58 -4.91 8.87
C GLY A 48 11.86 -5.45 9.54
N VAL A 49 11.70 -6.11 10.69
CA VAL A 49 12.81 -6.74 11.42
C VAL A 49 13.39 -7.91 10.64
N ASP A 50 12.54 -8.79 10.10
CA ASP A 50 12.99 -9.96 9.32
C ASP A 50 13.74 -9.53 8.04
N GLY A 51 13.27 -8.50 7.34
CA GLY A 51 13.93 -7.93 6.17
C GLY A 51 15.26 -7.23 6.48
N GLU A 52 15.39 -6.60 7.65
CA GLU A 52 16.68 -6.04 8.09
C GLU A 52 17.68 -7.13 8.46
N ILE A 53 17.23 -8.21 9.12
CA ILE A 53 18.07 -9.37 9.44
C ILE A 53 18.54 -10.08 8.16
N ALA A 54 17.68 -10.23 7.15
CA ALA A 54 18.03 -10.86 5.87
C ALA A 54 19.13 -10.06 5.13
N ARG A 55 19.01 -8.73 5.12
CA ARG A 55 20.02 -7.81 4.58
C ARG A 55 21.35 -7.90 5.33
N LEU A 56 21.31 -7.88 6.66
CA LEU A 56 22.51 -7.95 7.50
C LEU A 56 23.23 -9.30 7.39
N THR A 57 22.50 -10.38 7.09
CA THR A 57 23.06 -11.72 6.93
C THR A 57 23.46 -12.06 5.50
N LEU A 58 23.28 -11.14 4.54
CA LEU A 58 23.51 -11.35 3.09
C LEU A 58 22.77 -12.59 2.54
N LYS A 59 21.61 -12.91 3.13
CA LYS A 59 20.76 -14.04 2.73
C LYS A 59 19.59 -13.63 1.86
N ASP A 60 19.56 -12.38 1.40
CA ASP A 60 18.55 -11.89 0.48
C ASP A 60 18.58 -12.68 -0.83
N SER A 61 17.40 -13.11 -1.28
CA SER A 61 17.20 -13.74 -2.57
C SER A 61 16.26 -12.91 -3.43
N THR A 62 16.49 -12.86 -4.74
CA THR A 62 15.64 -12.12 -5.68
C THR A 62 14.20 -12.64 -5.68
N PHE A 63 14.02 -13.95 -5.53
CA PHE A 63 12.70 -14.57 -5.41
C PHE A 63 11.98 -14.16 -4.12
N GLY A 64 12.67 -14.23 -2.97
CA GLY A 64 12.09 -13.81 -1.69
C GLY A 64 11.68 -12.35 -1.69
N HIS A 65 12.49 -11.47 -2.30
CA HIS A 65 12.17 -10.06 -2.44
C HIS A 65 10.90 -9.81 -3.28
N TYR A 66 10.77 -10.48 -4.42
CA TYR A 66 9.55 -10.36 -5.24
C TYR A 66 8.32 -10.92 -4.53
N PHE A 67 8.48 -12.06 -3.82
CA PHE A 67 7.40 -12.67 -3.07
C PHE A 67 6.89 -11.75 -1.95
N ASP A 68 7.80 -11.12 -1.19
CA ASP A 68 7.49 -10.13 -0.16
C ASP A 68 6.68 -8.94 -0.70
N ILE A 69 7.11 -8.38 -1.84
CA ILE A 69 6.38 -7.30 -2.54
C ILE A 69 4.95 -7.73 -2.91
N VAL A 70 4.79 -8.95 -3.41
CA VAL A 70 3.46 -9.46 -3.81
C VAL A 70 2.57 -9.66 -2.59
N THR A 71 3.07 -10.28 -1.52
CA THR A 71 2.30 -10.52 -0.30
C THR A 71 1.91 -9.23 0.39
N ASP A 72 2.80 -8.24 0.43
CA ASP A 72 2.51 -6.91 0.95
C ASP A 72 1.37 -6.26 0.18
N ASN A 73 1.43 -6.26 -1.16
CA ASN A 73 0.37 -5.70 -1.98
C ASN A 73 -0.99 -6.39 -1.77
N ILE A 74 -1.00 -7.72 -1.55
CA ILE A 74 -2.23 -8.46 -1.24
C ILE A 74 -2.82 -8.00 0.09
N VAL A 75 -2.00 -7.89 1.15
CA VAL A 75 -2.45 -7.42 2.46
C VAL A 75 -2.96 -5.98 2.37
N HIS A 76 -2.23 -5.09 1.69
CA HIS A 76 -2.65 -3.70 1.48
C HIS A 76 -4.00 -3.61 0.77
N ALA A 77 -4.18 -4.36 -0.32
CA ALA A 77 -5.46 -4.42 -1.03
C ALA A 77 -6.58 -4.93 -0.11
N ALA A 78 -6.32 -5.97 0.68
CA ALA A 78 -7.29 -6.50 1.65
C ALA A 78 -7.70 -5.45 2.69
N ILE A 79 -6.77 -4.66 3.22
CA ILE A 79 -7.04 -3.57 4.18
C ILE A 79 -7.89 -2.47 3.53
N PHE A 80 -7.56 -2.04 2.31
CA PHE A 80 -8.33 -1.03 1.58
C PHE A 80 -9.76 -1.48 1.27
N VAL A 81 -9.98 -2.78 1.04
CA VAL A 81 -11.32 -3.34 0.86
C VAL A 81 -12.06 -3.49 2.20
N ALA A 82 -11.36 -3.92 3.25
CA ALA A 82 -11.93 -4.17 4.56
C ALA A 82 -12.55 -2.90 5.19
N LEU A 83 -11.91 -1.75 5.00
CA LEU A 83 -12.33 -0.47 5.59
C LEU A 83 -13.76 -0.03 5.17
N PRO A 84 -14.06 0.20 3.87
CA PRO A 84 -15.41 0.53 3.44
C PRO A 84 -16.42 -0.59 3.77
N VAL A 85 -16.03 -1.86 3.71
CA VAL A 85 -16.90 -2.99 4.07
C VAL A 85 -17.31 -2.94 5.54
N SER A 86 -16.38 -2.60 6.45
CA SER A 86 -16.66 -2.41 7.88
C SER A 86 -17.72 -1.32 8.10
N PHE A 87 -17.53 -0.15 7.49
CA PHE A 87 -18.49 0.96 7.63
C PHE A 87 -19.83 0.66 6.97
N TYR A 88 -19.84 -0.07 5.86
CA TYR A 88 -21.08 -0.56 5.26
C TYR A 88 -21.84 -1.50 6.19
N ARG A 89 -21.15 -2.46 6.83
CA ARG A 89 -21.75 -3.40 7.78
C ARG A 89 -22.26 -2.71 9.05
N GLU A 90 -21.60 -1.66 9.51
CA GLU A 90 -21.99 -0.92 10.71
C GLU A 90 -23.17 0.05 10.45
N THR A 91 -23.19 0.73 9.30
CA THR A 91 -24.17 1.79 9.03
C THR A 91 -25.30 1.38 8.09
N GLY A 92 -25.13 0.30 7.31
CA GLY A 92 -26.03 -0.07 6.21
C GLY A 92 -26.03 0.92 5.03
N ASN A 93 -25.15 1.93 5.03
CA ASN A 93 -25.18 2.98 4.02
C ASN A 93 -24.39 2.61 2.77
N ASN A 94 -25.09 2.55 1.63
CA ASN A 94 -24.51 2.26 0.31
C ASN A 94 -23.41 3.24 -0.13
N ILE A 95 -23.27 4.40 0.51
CA ILE A 95 -22.18 5.34 0.23
C ILE A 95 -20.80 4.70 0.44
N TYR A 96 -20.66 3.80 1.41
CA TYR A 96 -19.39 3.14 1.69
C TYR A 96 -19.05 2.10 0.61
N LEU A 97 -20.03 1.38 0.09
CA LEU A 97 -19.83 0.50 -1.07
C LEU A 97 -19.48 1.29 -2.34
N LYS A 98 -20.11 2.45 -2.55
CA LYS A 98 -19.72 3.34 -3.65
C LYS A 98 -18.28 3.85 -3.46
N SER A 99 -17.91 4.22 -2.23
CA SER A 99 -16.55 4.66 -1.91
C SER A 99 -15.49 3.58 -2.15
N LEU A 100 -15.84 2.30 -1.91
CA LEU A 100 -14.97 1.17 -2.25
C LEU A 100 -14.64 1.14 -3.74
N TRP A 101 -15.66 1.19 -4.60
CA TRP A 101 -15.44 1.17 -6.06
C TRP A 101 -14.62 2.38 -6.52
N ILE A 102 -14.92 3.56 -5.99
CA ILE A 102 -14.17 4.80 -6.31
C ILE A 102 -12.71 4.67 -5.85
N LEU A 103 -12.47 4.19 -4.63
CA LEU A 103 -11.12 3.93 -4.12
C LEU A 103 -10.35 2.96 -5.02
N LEU A 104 -10.95 1.82 -5.40
CA LEU A 104 -10.31 0.82 -6.25
C LEU A 104 -9.92 1.39 -7.62
N ILE A 105 -10.81 2.17 -8.24
CA ILE A 105 -10.51 2.86 -9.50
C ILE A 105 -9.38 3.87 -9.31
N GLY A 106 -9.41 4.65 -8.23
CA GLY A 106 -8.36 5.62 -7.90
C GLY A 106 -6.99 4.97 -7.70
N VAL A 107 -6.92 3.86 -6.96
CA VAL A 107 -5.69 3.08 -6.74
C VAL A 107 -5.20 2.48 -8.06
N ALA A 108 -6.09 1.90 -8.88
CA ALA A 108 -5.72 1.38 -10.19
C ALA A 108 -5.17 2.47 -11.12
N PHE A 109 -5.79 3.65 -11.12
CA PHE A 109 -5.33 4.81 -11.90
C PHE A 109 -3.97 5.33 -11.41
N ALA A 110 -3.75 5.37 -10.10
CA ALA A 110 -2.47 5.73 -9.49
C ALA A 110 -1.38 4.73 -9.88
N ALA A 111 -1.64 3.43 -9.76
CA ALA A 111 -0.72 2.36 -10.12
C ALA A 111 -0.38 2.39 -11.62
N PHE A 112 -1.38 2.60 -12.47
CA PHE A 112 -1.18 2.78 -13.92
C PHE A 112 -0.30 3.98 -14.20
N SER A 113 -0.60 5.14 -13.61
CA SER A 113 0.20 6.36 -13.79
C SER A 113 1.65 6.16 -13.31
N ALA A 114 1.86 5.47 -12.19
CA ALA A 114 3.18 5.12 -11.67
C ALA A 114 3.95 4.20 -12.61
N TYR A 115 3.31 3.15 -13.12
CA TYR A 115 3.91 2.22 -14.07
C TYR A 115 4.42 2.96 -15.32
N TYR A 116 3.60 3.81 -15.93
CA TYR A 116 4.00 4.59 -17.10
C TYR A 116 5.09 5.62 -16.78
N CYS A 117 5.03 6.22 -15.59
CA CYS A 117 6.00 7.23 -15.17
C CYS A 117 7.39 6.62 -14.94
N ILE A 118 7.47 5.51 -14.20
CA ILE A 118 8.72 4.84 -13.83
C ILE A 118 9.36 4.20 -15.06
N PHE A 119 8.61 3.41 -15.86
CA PHE A 119 9.18 2.68 -16.99
C PHE A 119 9.57 3.55 -18.20
N ARG A 120 9.04 4.78 -18.33
CA ARG A 120 9.35 5.64 -19.50
C ARG A 120 10.25 6.83 -19.23
N VAL A 121 10.52 7.16 -17.96
CA VAL A 121 11.19 8.42 -17.57
C VAL A 121 12.36 8.18 -16.62
N GLU A 122 12.94 6.98 -16.69
CA GLU A 122 13.90 6.40 -15.73
C GLU A 122 15.14 7.26 -15.41
N HIS A 123 15.54 8.18 -16.30
CA HIS A 123 16.79 8.95 -16.15
C HIS A 123 16.66 10.44 -15.77
N ARG A 124 15.46 11.01 -15.62
CA ARG A 124 15.31 12.48 -15.42
C ARG A 124 14.54 12.92 -14.18
N TYR A 125 14.13 12.00 -13.31
CA TYR A 125 13.33 12.39 -12.15
C TYR A 125 14.17 12.98 -11.00
N ASN A 126 13.65 14.08 -10.47
CA ASN A 126 14.15 14.72 -9.28
C ASN A 126 13.99 13.74 -8.10
N LYS A 127 15.07 13.46 -7.34
CA LYS A 127 15.04 12.56 -6.17
C LYS A 127 13.84 12.81 -5.26
N LYS A 128 13.39 14.07 -5.13
CA LYS A 128 12.19 14.46 -4.37
C LYS A 128 10.91 13.71 -4.78
N ILE A 129 10.68 13.49 -6.08
CA ILE A 129 9.46 12.83 -6.58
C ILE A 129 9.52 11.32 -6.30
N LEU A 130 10.69 10.71 -6.46
CA LEU A 130 10.96 9.33 -6.07
C LEU A 130 10.79 9.14 -4.55
N THR A 131 11.29 10.06 -3.72
CA THR A 131 11.11 9.99 -2.27
C THR A 131 9.64 10.15 -1.84
N VAL A 132 8.88 11.01 -2.54
CA VAL A 132 7.44 11.15 -2.28
C VAL A 132 6.70 9.87 -2.70
N PHE A 133 7.07 9.27 -3.84
CA PHE A 133 6.55 7.98 -4.29
C PHE A 133 6.83 6.88 -3.27
N ASP A 134 8.09 6.73 -2.84
CA ASP A 134 8.50 5.74 -1.85
C ASP A 134 7.76 5.92 -0.53
N LYS A 135 7.55 7.17 -0.08
CA LYS A 135 6.77 7.46 1.14
C LYS A 135 5.28 7.16 0.99
N LEU A 136 4.68 7.37 -0.18
CA LEU A 136 3.26 7.07 -0.43
C LEU A 136 3.01 5.58 -0.63
N ALA A 137 3.97 4.87 -1.22
CA ALA A 137 3.97 3.41 -1.34
C ALA A 137 4.50 2.71 -0.09
N SER A 138 5.06 3.46 0.87
CA SER A 138 5.65 2.89 2.07
C SER A 138 4.58 2.24 2.96
N ARG A 139 5.01 1.22 3.70
CA ARG A 139 4.22 0.52 4.71
C ARG A 139 3.83 1.44 5.89
N ASP A 140 4.31 2.68 5.91
CA ASP A 140 4.12 3.64 7.01
C ASP A 140 2.67 4.06 7.22
N PHE A 141 1.81 3.94 6.18
CA PHE A 141 0.40 4.26 6.34
C PHE A 141 -0.32 3.33 7.32
N ALA A 142 0.24 2.16 7.64
CA ALA A 142 -0.29 1.28 8.67
C ALA A 142 -0.29 1.94 10.06
N TYR A 143 0.76 2.70 10.39
CA TYR A 143 0.80 3.48 11.62
C TYR A 143 -0.28 4.56 11.63
N LEU A 144 -0.53 5.18 10.48
CA LEU A 144 -1.61 6.16 10.33
C LEU A 144 -3.00 5.51 10.52
N ILE A 145 -3.22 4.32 9.96
CA ILE A 145 -4.44 3.52 10.18
C ILE A 145 -4.62 3.23 11.67
N ALA A 146 -3.59 2.74 12.37
CA ALA A 146 -3.68 2.45 13.80
C ALA A 146 -3.94 3.71 14.64
N LEU A 147 -3.27 4.83 14.34
CA LEU A 147 -3.51 6.09 15.04
C LEU A 147 -4.94 6.60 14.83
N LEU A 148 -5.45 6.55 13.60
CA LEU A 148 -6.82 6.95 13.29
C LEU A 148 -7.85 5.97 13.87
N ALA A 149 -7.51 4.68 13.98
CA ALA A 149 -8.33 3.68 14.64
C ALA A 149 -8.43 3.97 16.14
N LEU A 150 -7.33 4.36 16.82
CA LEU A 150 -7.35 4.74 18.23
C LEU A 150 -8.34 5.87 18.53
N ILE A 151 -8.39 6.89 17.67
CA ILE A 151 -9.27 8.07 17.84
C ILE A 151 -10.70 7.80 17.30
N ASN A 152 -11.00 6.59 16.81
CA ASN A 152 -12.26 6.24 16.14
C ASN A 152 -12.57 7.16 14.94
N LYS A 153 -11.52 7.59 14.22
CA LYS A 153 -11.59 8.49 13.06
C LYS A 153 -11.10 7.80 11.79
N LEU A 154 -11.16 6.48 11.75
CA LEU A 154 -10.73 5.67 10.61
C LEU A 154 -11.50 5.97 9.31
N GLN A 155 -12.69 6.55 9.43
CA GLN A 155 -13.45 7.06 8.29
C GLN A 155 -12.71 8.20 7.54
N TRP A 156 -11.92 9.01 8.24
CA TRP A 156 -11.11 10.06 7.61
C TRP A 156 -9.99 9.47 6.78
N PHE A 157 -9.41 8.36 7.22
CA PHE A 157 -8.46 7.60 6.41
C PHE A 157 -9.12 7.11 5.11
N LEU A 158 -10.34 6.55 5.18
CA LEU A 158 -11.06 6.08 3.99
C LEU A 158 -11.27 7.19 2.95
N TRP A 159 -11.79 8.34 3.38
CA TRP A 159 -11.98 9.48 2.47
C TRP A 159 -10.65 10.02 1.96
N GLY A 160 -9.66 10.14 2.85
CA GLY A 160 -8.30 10.56 2.50
C GLY A 160 -7.64 9.64 1.47
N ALA A 161 -7.78 8.32 1.62
CA ALA A 161 -7.29 7.34 0.67
C ALA A 161 -8.02 7.43 -0.67
N THR A 162 -9.36 7.55 -0.63
CA THR A 162 -10.19 7.66 -1.83
C THR A 162 -9.81 8.87 -2.66
N PHE A 163 -9.74 10.07 -2.07
CA PHE A 163 -9.36 11.28 -2.81
C PHE A 163 -7.85 11.34 -3.10
N GLY A 164 -7.04 10.89 -2.14
CA GLY A 164 -5.59 10.88 -2.22
C GLY A 164 -5.08 10.02 -3.37
N SER A 165 -5.70 8.88 -3.66
CA SER A 165 -5.30 8.03 -4.78
C SER A 165 -5.47 8.73 -6.14
N TYR A 166 -6.55 9.49 -6.34
CA TYR A 166 -6.74 10.27 -7.57
C TYR A 166 -5.77 11.44 -7.66
N LEU A 167 -5.61 12.20 -6.56
CA LEU A 167 -4.68 13.32 -6.52
C LEU A 167 -3.26 12.86 -6.88
N PHE A 168 -2.83 11.74 -6.29
CA PHE A 168 -1.53 11.15 -6.57
C PHE A 168 -1.40 10.70 -8.02
N GLY A 169 -2.39 9.98 -8.55
CA GLY A 169 -2.40 9.57 -9.96
C GLY A 169 -2.34 10.76 -10.92
N ILE A 170 -3.10 11.83 -10.66
CA ILE A 170 -3.09 13.05 -11.48
C ILE A 170 -1.73 13.74 -11.43
N ILE A 171 -1.11 13.86 -10.25
CA ILE A 171 0.23 14.45 -10.12
C ILE A 171 1.23 13.65 -10.96
N LEU A 172 1.24 12.33 -10.84
CA LEU A 172 2.13 11.46 -11.63
C LEU A 172 1.88 11.59 -13.13
N TRP A 173 0.61 11.67 -13.54
CA TRP A 173 0.23 11.84 -14.93
C TRP A 173 0.68 13.20 -15.49
N ILE A 174 0.50 14.29 -14.74
CA ILE A 174 0.97 15.63 -15.13
C ILE A 174 2.50 15.65 -15.26
N LEU A 175 3.20 15.01 -14.33
CA LEU A 175 4.66 14.92 -14.36
C LEU A 175 5.13 14.11 -15.58
N TYR A 176 4.45 13.01 -15.92
CA TYR A 176 4.67 12.26 -17.15
C TYR A 176 4.47 13.14 -18.41
N LEU A 177 3.39 13.93 -18.48
CA LEU A 177 3.14 14.85 -19.60
C LEU A 177 4.21 15.94 -19.72
N ARG A 178 4.65 16.52 -18.59
CA ARG A 178 5.72 17.52 -18.58
C ARG A 178 7.07 16.95 -19.01
N SER A 179 7.38 15.71 -18.65
CA SER A 179 8.63 15.09 -19.06
C SER A 179 8.63 14.68 -20.53
N SER A 180 7.48 14.29 -21.09
CA SER A 180 7.35 13.86 -22.48
C SER A 180 7.34 15.01 -23.50
N SER A 181 6.94 16.22 -23.10
CA SER A 181 7.01 17.40 -23.97
C SER A 181 8.45 17.90 -24.19
N LEU A 182 9.33 17.74 -23.21
CA LEU A 182 10.75 18.14 -23.28
C LEU A 182 11.59 17.22 -24.20
N THR A 183 11.29 15.93 -24.28
CA THR A 183 11.95 14.99 -25.20
C THR A 183 11.56 15.23 -26.66
N ARG A 184 10.35 15.72 -26.91
CA ARG A 184 9.89 16.08 -28.26
C ARG A 184 10.57 17.33 -28.83
N GLY A 185 11.08 18.21 -27.96
CA GLY A 185 11.85 19.40 -28.35
C GLY A 185 13.30 19.10 -28.74
N TYR A 186 13.91 18.04 -28.20
CA TYR A 186 15.31 17.69 -28.47
C TYR A 186 15.51 16.90 -29.78
N ASN A 187 14.48 16.18 -30.25
CA ASN A 187 14.48 15.49 -31.55
C ASN A 187 14.05 16.38 -32.73
N LYS A 188 13.97 17.69 -32.52
CA LYS A 188 13.58 18.67 -33.56
C LYS A 188 14.69 19.67 -33.92
N VAL A 189 15.92 19.45 -33.45
CA VAL A 189 17.10 20.25 -33.79
C VAL A 189 18.07 19.39 -34.61
#